data_AF-A0A0N8W5A1-F1
#
_entry.id   AF-A0A0N8W5A1-F1
#
_cell.length_a   1.000
_cell.length_b   1.000
_cell.length_c   1.000
_cell.angle_alpha   90.00
_cell.angle_beta   90.00
_cell.angle_gamma   90.00
#
_symmetry.space_group_name_H-M   'P 1'
#
loop_
_entity.id
_entity.type
_entity.pdbx_description
1 polymer ?
#
loop_
_entity_poly.entity_id
_entity_poly.type
_entity_poly.pdbx_seq_one_letter_code
_entity_poly.pdbx_strand_id
1 'polypeptide(L)'
;MENDQTPVKMIVKAIEAYYNGKQLQQICEEHEIEQEVFHNWLLEYKHLAIEIMELRIENERLRKIYVDLSLKHQSLSKDQDPLTKV
;
A
#
# COMPACT_ATOMS: atom_id res chain seq x y z
N MET A 1 -19.66 -2.40 7.08
CA MET A 1 -18.97 -1.14 6.69
C MET A 1 -17.93 -0.91 7.77
N GLU A 2 -16.74 -1.41 7.52
CA GLU A 2 -15.64 -1.43 8.49
C GLU A 2 -15.17 0.01 8.67
N ASN A 3 -15.14 0.47 9.92
CA ASN A 3 -14.98 1.88 10.27
C ASN A 3 -13.59 2.38 9.81
N ASP A 4 -13.54 2.97 8.62
CA ASP A 4 -12.32 3.30 7.88
C ASP A 4 -11.56 4.52 8.46
N GLN A 5 -11.97 4.97 9.66
CA GLN A 5 -11.56 6.21 10.32
C GLN A 5 -10.84 5.97 11.65
N THR A 6 -9.98 4.95 11.76
CA THR A 6 -9.03 4.98 12.88
C THR A 6 -8.16 6.24 12.68
N PRO A 7 -8.01 7.13 13.68
CA PRO A 7 -7.29 8.40 13.54
C PRO A 7 -5.89 8.20 12.94
N VAL A 8 -5.19 7.14 13.36
CA VAL A 8 -3.86 6.78 12.86
C VAL A 8 -3.85 6.45 11.36
N LYS A 9 -4.86 5.73 10.85
CA LYS A 9 -4.94 5.40 9.42
C LYS A 9 -5.12 6.64 8.55
N MET A 10 -5.89 7.62 9.04
CA MET A 10 -6.07 8.90 8.38
C MET A 10 -4.77 9.71 8.38
N ILE A 11 -4.09 9.80 9.54
CA ILE A 11 -2.81 10.49 9.68
C ILE A 11 -1.76 9.91 8.72
N VAL A 12 -1.64 8.58 8.67
CA VAL A 12 -0.70 7.91 7.77
C VAL A 12 -1.01 8.24 6.31
N LYS A 13 -2.29 8.22 5.89
CA LYS A 13 -2.68 8.60 4.52
C LYS A 13 -2.34 10.06 4.19
N ALA A 14 -2.51 10.99 5.14
CA ALA A 14 -2.14 12.38 4.96
C ALA A 14 -0.63 12.55 4.76
N ILE A 15 0.17 11.83 5.55
CA ILE A 15 1.63 11.80 5.44
C ILE A 15 2.08 11.16 4.11
N GLU A 16 1.45 10.05 3.70
CA GLU A 16 1.71 9.42 2.39
C GLU A 16 1.42 10.41 1.24
N ALA A 17 0.31 11.14 1.30
CA ALA A 17 -0.05 12.14 0.28
C ALA A 17 1.01 13.26 0.18
N TYR A 18 1.53 13.70 1.32
CA TYR A 18 2.63 14.66 1.38
C TYR A 18 3.91 14.11 0.70
N TYR A 19 4.31 12.86 1.02
CA TYR A 19 5.46 12.23 0.38
C TYR A 19 5.27 11.99 -1.13
N ASN A 20 4.04 11.81 -1.58
CA ASN A 20 3.69 11.72 -3.00
C ASN A 20 3.63 13.08 -3.71
N GLY A 21 4.00 14.18 -3.03
CA GLY A 21 4.14 15.51 -3.61
C GLY A 21 2.91 16.41 -3.49
N LYS A 22 1.88 16.01 -2.73
CA LYS A 22 0.73 16.88 -2.46
C LYS A 22 1.16 18.07 -1.59
N GLN A 23 0.62 19.26 -1.89
CA GLN A 23 0.99 20.47 -1.17
C GLN A 23 0.49 20.42 0.28
N LEU A 24 1.35 20.82 1.23
CA LEU A 24 1.03 20.84 2.66
C LEU A 24 -0.27 21.58 2.96
N GLN A 25 -0.48 22.74 2.31
CA GLN A 25 -1.68 23.54 2.50
C GLN A 25 -2.96 22.81 2.10
N GLN A 26 -2.95 22.09 0.98
CA GLN A 26 -4.10 21.29 0.52
C GLN A 26 -4.42 20.15 1.51
N ILE A 27 -3.39 19.53 2.09
CA ILE A 27 -3.57 18.48 3.10
C ILE A 27 -4.19 19.06 4.37
N CYS A 28 -3.70 20.22 4.82
CA CYS A 28 -4.24 20.90 6.00
C CYS A 28 -5.71 21.29 5.81
N GLU A 29 -6.08 21.80 4.63
CA GLU A 29 -7.45 22.15 4.26
C GLU A 29 -8.37 20.93 4.22
N GLU A 30 -7.95 19.83 3.60
CA GLU A 30 -8.75 18.59 3.50
C GLU A 30 -9.02 17.90 4.84
N HIS A 31 -8.08 18.04 5.76
CA HIS A 31 -8.17 17.43 7.08
C HIS A 31 -8.66 18.41 8.17
N GLU A 32 -8.96 19.66 7.80
CA GLU A 32 -9.37 20.73 8.72
C GLU A 32 -8.40 20.91 9.91
N ILE A 33 -7.09 20.87 9.61
CA ILE A 33 -6.03 21.00 10.60
C ILE A 33 -5.09 22.18 10.28
N GLU A 34 -4.39 22.66 11.30
CA GLU A 34 -3.32 23.62 11.14
C GLU A 34 -2.00 22.93 10.74
N GLN A 35 -1.09 23.69 10.10
CA GLN A 35 0.22 23.16 9.68
C GLN A 35 1.02 22.60 10.86
N GLU A 36 0.94 23.22 12.04
CA GLU A 36 1.62 22.75 13.25
C GLU A 36 1.15 21.34 13.65
N VAL A 37 -0.16 21.09 13.57
CA VAL A 37 -0.74 19.76 13.85
C VAL A 37 -0.18 18.72 12.88
N PHE A 38 -0.10 19.05 11.59
CA PHE A 38 0.49 18.15 10.60
C PHE A 38 1.99 17.90 10.84
N HIS A 39 2.74 18.91 11.26
CA HIS A 39 4.15 18.72 11.63
C HIS A 39 4.32 17.78 12.83
N ASN A 40 3.44 17.87 13.83
CA ASN A 40 3.42 16.92 14.95
C ASN A 40 3.11 15.50 14.48
N TRP A 41 2.16 15.34 13.55
CA TRP A 41 1.89 14.05 12.93
C TRP A 41 3.09 13.49 12.18
N LEU A 42 3.82 14.31 11.42
CA LEU A 42 5.06 13.89 10.77
C LEU A 42 6.11 13.43 11.78
N LEU A 43 6.27 14.12 12.90
CA LEU A 43 7.23 13.71 13.93
C LEU A 43 6.87 12.34 14.52
N GLU A 44 5.61 12.13 14.85
CA GLU A 44 5.14 10.92 15.53
C GLU A 44 4.95 9.73 14.58
N TYR A 45 4.39 9.93 13.38
CA TYR A 45 3.89 8.84 12.53
C TYR A 45 4.66 8.63 11.23
N LYS A 46 5.69 9.45 10.92
CA LYS A 46 6.46 9.27 9.66
C LYS A 46 7.04 7.88 9.49
N HIS A 47 7.53 7.28 10.58
CA HIS A 47 8.21 5.97 10.54
C HIS A 47 7.21 4.88 10.15
N LEU A 48 6.01 4.92 10.75
CA LEU A 48 4.91 4.04 10.42
C LEU A 48 4.42 4.23 8.98
N ALA A 49 4.33 5.48 8.51
CA ALA A 49 3.94 5.76 7.13
C ALA A 49 4.96 5.18 6.12
N ILE A 50 6.26 5.35 6.38
CA ILE A 50 7.32 4.78 5.53
C ILE A 50 7.24 3.25 5.52
N GLU A 51 7.13 2.61 6.69
CA GLU A 51 7.05 1.14 6.80
C GLU A 51 5.83 0.59 6.04
N ILE A 52 4.67 1.24 6.15
CA ILE A 52 3.47 0.86 5.38
C ILE A 52 3.70 1.03 3.88
N MET A 53 4.33 2.12 3.43
CA MET A 53 4.65 2.32 2.01
C MET A 53 5.59 1.23 1.49
N GLU A 54 6.64 0.89 2.22
CA GLU A 54 7.59 -0.18 1.88
C GLU A 54 6.88 -1.54 1.81
N LEU A 55 6.05 -1.87 2.81
CA LEU A 55 5.25 -3.09 2.82
C LEU A 55 4.30 -3.18 1.63
N ARG A 56 3.69 -2.06 1.21
CA ARG A 56 2.81 -2.03 0.03
C ARG A 56 3.57 -2.27 -1.26
N ILE A 57 4.75 -1.66 -1.42
CA ILE A 57 5.64 -1.89 -2.57
C ILE A 57 6.04 -3.37 -2.64
N GLU A 58 6.47 -3.92 -1.52
CA GLU A 58 6.88 -5.33 -1.45
C GLU A 58 5.70 -6.28 -1.69
N ASN A 59 4.52 -5.97 -1.16
CA ASN A 59 3.31 -6.76 -1.40
C ASN A 59 2.94 -6.77 -2.90
N GLU A 60 3.06 -5.64 -3.59
CA GLU A 60 2.83 -5.57 -5.04
C GLU A 60 3.86 -6.41 -5.80
N ARG A 61 5.14 -6.34 -5.41
CA ARG A 61 6.20 -7.17 -5.98
C ARG A 61 5.91 -8.66 -5.80
N LEU A 62 5.53 -9.07 -4.59
CA LEU A 62 5.16 -10.45 -4.26
C LEU A 62 3.93 -10.92 -5.06
N ARG A 63 2.91 -10.07 -5.23
CA ARG A 63 1.74 -10.38 -6.06
C ARG A 63 2.10 -10.64 -7.52
N LYS A 64 2.98 -9.82 -8.11
CA LYS A 64 3.45 -10.03 -9.49
C LYS A 64 4.15 -11.39 -9.64
N ILE A 65 5.09 -11.68 -8.74
CA ILE A 65 5.80 -12.97 -8.72
C ILE A 65 4.83 -14.14 -8.55
N TYR A 66 3.86 -14.01 -7.64
CA TYR A 66 2.86 -15.05 -7.41
C TYR A 66 1.99 -15.32 -8.65
N VAL A 67 1.54 -14.27 -9.34
CA VAL A 67 0.80 -14.41 -10.61
C VAL A 67 1.66 -15.11 -11.65
N ASP A 68 2.91 -14.69 -11.83
CA ASP A 68 3.82 -15.31 -12.80
C ASP A 68 4.08 -16.79 -12.50
N LEU A 69 4.31 -17.14 -11.23
CA LEU A 69 4.49 -18.52 -10.79
C LEU A 69 3.22 -19.35 -11.01
N SER A 70 2.05 -18.78 -10.68
CA SER A 70 0.76 -19.46 -10.85
C SER A 70 0.46 -19.72 -12.32
N LEU A 71 0.75 -18.75 -13.21
CA LEU A 71 0.62 -18.92 -14.65
C LEU A 71 1.56 -20.00 -15.18
N LYS A 72 2.84 -20.00 -14.77
CA LYS A 72 3.79 -21.06 -15.14
C LYS A 72 3.33 -22.44 -14.67
N HIS A 73 2.85 -22.56 -13.44
CA HIS A 73 2.34 -23.83 -12.92
C HIS A 73 1.13 -24.31 -13.73
N GLN A 74 0.18 -23.43 -14.05
CA GLN A 74 -0.98 -23.79 -14.87
C GLN A 74 -0.57 -24.26 -16.27
N SER A 75 0.41 -23.61 -16.91
CA SER A 75 0.92 -24.04 -18.22
C SER A 75 1.62 -25.40 -18.13
N LEU A 76 2.49 -25.60 -17.14
CA LEU A 76 3.16 -26.90 -16.92
C LEU A 76 2.17 -28.03 -16.66
N SER A 77 1.11 -27.77 -15.88
CA SER A 77 0.06 -28.76 -15.64
C SER A 77 -0.69 -29.15 -16.91
N LYS A 78 -0.95 -28.18 -17.81
CA LYS A 78 -1.59 -28.45 -19.11
C LYS A 78 -0.66 -29.19 -20.07
N ASP A 79 0.63 -28.89 -20.03
CA ASP A 79 1.63 -29.57 -20.86
C ASP A 79 1.98 -30.98 -20.36
N GLN A 80 1.72 -31.27 -19.08
CA GLN A 80 1.84 -32.62 -18.50
C GLN A 80 0.60 -33.51 -18.78
N ASP A 81 -0.45 -32.98 -19.39
CA ASP A 81 -1.69 -33.68 -19.76
C ASP A 81 -1.78 -34.33 -21.18
N PRO A 82 -0.69 -34.67 -21.91
CA PRO A 82 -0.79 -35.59 -23.05
C PRO A 82 -0.49 -37.07 -22.71
N LEU A 83 -0.06 -37.42 -21.48
CA LEU A 83 0.40 -38.78 -21.14
C LEU A 83 -0.35 -39.50 -20.01
N THR A 84 -1.49 -38.98 -19.53
CA THR A 84 -2.37 -39.71 -18.56
C THR A 84 -3.51 -40.48 -19.25
N LYS A 85 -3.42 -40.69 -20.57
CA LYS A 85 -4.30 -41.61 -21.32
C LYS A 85 -3.53 -42.84 -21.79
N VAL A 86 -3.21 -43.76 -20.87
CA VAL A 86 -3.05 -45.20 -21.14
C VAL A 86 -3.54 -45.95 -19.91
#